data_AF-A0A660CE91-F1
#
_entry.id   AF-A0A660CE91-F1
#
_cell.length_a   1.000
_cell.length_b   1.000
_cell.length_c   1.000
_cell.angle_alpha   90.00
_cell.angle_beta   90.00
_cell.angle_gamma   90.00
#
_symmetry.space_group_name_H-M   'P 1'
#
loop_
_entity.id
_entity.type
_entity.pdbx_description
1 polymer ?
#
loop_
_entity_poly.entity_id
_entity_poly.type
_entity_poly.pdbx_seq_one_letter_code
_entity_poly.pdbx_strand_id
1 'polypeptide(L)'
;MSDRPDPVREPVPWTEWDTPRERWLMTEQDAYSWPRSMLLEVLARILFPTVLVFSVYLLLAGHNDAGGGFSGGLVAGLAFVLRYVAGGSAELAMTVRVRPPVVIGAGLALSVLTALVPVLFGEPVLASAIWKLDLPVLGELKITSNLLLDLGVYLLIIGVVVDLLRTVGAGTEVGGPGVDDEALEEERG
;
A
#
# COMPACT_ATOMS: atom_id res chain seq x y z
N MET A 1 40.95 26.23 -48.05
CA MET A 1 39.54 26.51 -47.75
C MET A 1 38.73 25.34 -48.30
N SER A 2 38.41 24.34 -47.46
CA SER A 2 37.69 23.12 -47.87
C SER A 2 36.22 23.32 -47.51
N ASP A 3 35.39 23.71 -48.46
CA ASP A 3 33.95 23.82 -48.31
C ASP A 3 33.34 22.41 -48.43
N ARG A 4 33.07 21.77 -47.29
CA ARG A 4 32.28 20.54 -47.24
C ARG A 4 30.81 20.96 -47.10
N PRO A 5 29.92 20.56 -48.02
CA PRO A 5 28.50 20.81 -47.82
C PRO A 5 28.02 20.07 -46.58
N ASP A 6 27.31 20.80 -45.70
CA ASP A 6 26.65 20.26 -44.51
C ASP A 6 25.65 19.17 -44.97
N PRO A 7 25.62 17.98 -44.34
CA PRO A 7 24.64 16.97 -44.72
C PRO A 7 23.24 17.54 -44.49
N VAL A 8 22.45 17.59 -45.56
CA VAL A 8 21.05 17.99 -45.53
C VAL A 8 20.35 17.08 -44.52
N ARG A 9 19.93 17.63 -43.38
CA ARG A 9 19.12 16.89 -42.41
C ARG A 9 17.79 16.58 -43.09
N GLU A 10 17.54 15.31 -43.38
CA GLU A 10 16.24 14.91 -43.91
C GLU A 10 15.15 15.28 -42.89
N PRO A 11 14.00 15.80 -43.35
CA PRO A 11 12.89 16.14 -42.47
C PRO A 11 12.40 14.86 -41.79
N VAL A 12 12.41 14.87 -40.46
CA VAL A 12 11.90 13.75 -39.67
C VAL A 12 10.42 13.55 -39.99
N PRO A 13 9.99 12.35 -40.39
CA PRO A 13 8.59 12.07 -40.69
C PRO A 13 7.68 12.50 -39.52
N TRP A 14 6.54 13.09 -39.85
CA TRP A 14 5.49 13.48 -38.89
C TRP A 14 4.98 12.32 -38.02
N THR A 15 5.15 11.08 -38.47
CA THR A 15 4.85 9.85 -37.72
C THR A 15 5.81 9.57 -36.57
N GLU A 16 6.99 10.20 -36.56
CA GLU A 16 8.02 10.04 -35.52
C GLU A 16 8.06 11.26 -34.56
N TRP A 17 7.06 12.14 -34.62
CA TRP A 17 6.97 13.28 -33.71
C TRP A 17 6.54 12.86 -32.30
N ASP A 18 5.75 11.80 -32.20
CA ASP A 18 5.26 11.26 -30.93
C ASP A 18 6.14 10.15 -30.35
N THR A 19 7.13 9.66 -31.10
CA THR A 19 8.10 8.70 -30.57
C THR A 19 9.05 9.44 -29.60
N PRO A 20 9.11 9.06 -28.31
CA PRO A 20 10.01 9.68 -27.36
C PRO A 20 11.46 9.47 -27.81
N ARG A 21 12.12 10.52 -28.29
CA ARG A 21 13.51 10.46 -28.77
C ARG A 21 14.52 10.35 -27.64
N GLU A 22 14.12 10.81 -26.46
CA GLU A 22 14.92 10.72 -25.25
C GLU A 22 14.30 9.67 -24.35
N ARG A 23 15.10 8.66 -23.99
CA ARG A 23 14.79 7.73 -22.91
C ARG A 23 15.00 8.46 -21.58
N TRP A 24 14.12 9.41 -21.30
CA TRP A 24 14.10 10.22 -20.08
C TRP A 24 13.68 9.45 -18.82
N LEU A 25 13.18 8.23 -18.99
CA LEU A 25 12.83 7.31 -17.92
C LEU A 25 13.90 6.25 -17.86
N MET A 26 14.66 6.27 -16.77
CA MET A 26 15.59 5.22 -16.37
C MET A 26 14.81 3.89 -16.33
N THR A 27 14.98 3.04 -17.34
CA THR A 27 14.45 1.68 -17.34
C THR A 27 15.24 0.85 -16.32
N GLU A 28 14.59 -0.14 -15.72
CA GLU A 28 15.09 -0.98 -14.61
C GLU A 28 16.52 -1.54 -14.80
N GLN A 29 17.03 -1.64 -16.02
CA GLN A 29 18.42 -2.05 -16.26
C GLN A 29 19.45 -1.12 -15.60
N ASP A 30 19.17 0.17 -15.44
CA ASP A 30 20.02 1.11 -14.69
C ASP A 30 19.71 1.15 -13.18
N ALA A 31 18.50 0.72 -12.79
CA ALA A 31 17.99 0.78 -11.42
C ALA A 31 18.48 -0.38 -10.53
N TYR A 32 19.10 -1.42 -11.09
CA TYR A 32 19.68 -2.52 -10.29
C TYR A 32 20.95 -2.10 -9.51
N SER A 33 21.35 -0.83 -9.56
CA SER A 33 22.63 -0.37 -9.00
C SER A 33 22.53 0.48 -7.73
N TRP A 34 21.33 0.76 -7.20
CA TRP A 34 21.27 1.29 -5.83
C TRP A 34 21.65 0.18 -4.85
N PRO A 35 22.71 0.34 -4.04
CA PRO A 35 23.06 -0.68 -3.05
C PRO A 35 21.89 -0.82 -2.09
N ARG A 36 21.22 -1.98 -2.12
CA ARG A 36 20.24 -2.33 -1.08
C ARG A 36 20.93 -2.20 0.26
N SER A 37 20.46 -1.27 1.09
CA SER A 37 21.06 -1.02 2.39
C SER A 37 20.76 -2.21 3.30
N MET A 38 21.76 -3.06 3.50
CA MET A 38 21.67 -4.21 4.39
C MET A 38 21.24 -3.80 5.81
N LEU A 39 21.64 -2.60 6.25
CA LEU A 39 21.22 -2.02 7.52
C LEU A 39 19.71 -1.72 7.53
N LEU A 40 19.18 -1.11 6.46
CA LEU A 40 17.75 -0.79 6.36
C LEU A 40 16.91 -2.06 6.37
N GLU A 41 17.34 -3.10 5.66
CA GLU A 41 16.64 -4.38 5.61
C GLU A 41 16.57 -5.06 6.99
N VAL A 42 17.70 -5.11 7.69
CA VAL A 42 17.77 -5.66 9.06
C VAL A 42 16.90 -4.86 10.02
N LEU A 43 16.97 -3.52 9.97
CA LEU A 43 16.16 -2.65 10.83
C LEU A 43 14.67 -2.80 10.52
N ALA A 44 14.26 -2.80 9.25
CA ALA A 44 12.87 -2.98 8.85
C ALA A 44 12.33 -4.34 9.31
N ARG A 45 13.15 -5.40 9.27
CA ARG A 45 12.77 -6.74 9.74
C ARG A 45 12.46 -6.79 11.24
N ILE A 46 13.18 -6.02 12.05
CA ILE A 46 12.98 -5.93 13.51
C ILE A 46 11.85 -4.95 13.87
N LEU A 47 11.83 -3.79 13.19
CA LEU A 47 10.85 -2.74 13.47
C LEU A 47 9.45 -3.12 13.01
N PHE A 48 9.29 -3.84 11.90
CA PHE A 48 7.99 -4.23 11.39
C PHE A 48 7.07 -4.92 12.42
N PRO A 49 7.47 -6.04 13.07
CA PRO A 49 6.63 -6.67 14.08
C PRO A 49 6.45 -5.78 15.32
N THR A 50 7.48 -5.02 15.71
CA THR A 50 7.43 -4.12 16.87
C THR A 50 6.39 -3.01 16.68
N VAL A 51 6.41 -2.35 15.51
CA VAL A 51 5.47 -1.29 15.14
C VAL A 51 4.06 -1.85 14.96
N LEU A 52 3.90 -3.08 14.44
CA LEU A 52 2.59 -3.74 14.38
C LEU A 52 2.01 -4.02 15.77
N VAL A 53 2.81 -4.52 16.72
CA VAL A 53 2.36 -4.71 18.10
C VAL A 53 1.95 -3.38 18.72
N PHE A 54 2.73 -2.31 18.50
CA PHE A 54 2.39 -0.97 18.98
C PHE A 54 1.12 -0.41 18.32
N SER A 55 0.93 -0.66 17.03
CA SER A 55 -0.29 -0.31 16.29
C SER A 55 -1.53 -1.01 16.86
N VAL A 56 -1.43 -2.30 17.20
CA VAL A 56 -2.50 -3.04 17.88
C VAL A 56 -2.74 -2.51 19.30
N TYR A 57 -1.69 -2.13 20.01
CA TYR A 57 -1.83 -1.45 21.30
C TYR A 57 -2.63 -0.13 21.16
N LEU A 58 -2.34 0.70 20.15
CA LEU A 58 -3.10 1.94 19.91
C LEU A 58 -4.58 1.69 19.55
N LEU A 59 -4.86 0.61 18.80
CA LEU A 59 -6.22 0.17 18.51
C LEU A 59 -6.98 -0.17 19.80
N LEU A 60 -6.35 -0.93 20.71
CA LEU A 60 -6.96 -1.34 21.96
C LEU A 60 -7.05 -0.18 22.98
N ALA A 61 -6.03 0.68 23.05
CA ALA A 61 -5.93 1.79 24.00
C ALA A 61 -6.94 2.92 23.72
N GLY A 62 -7.48 3.02 22.49
CA GLY A 62 -8.41 4.07 22.07
C GLY A 62 -9.72 4.14 22.85
N HIS A 63 -10.07 3.10 23.62
CA HIS A 63 -11.27 3.12 24.46
C HIS A 63 -11.16 3.98 25.74
N ASN A 64 -9.94 4.27 26.20
CA ASN A 64 -9.69 4.96 27.47
C ASN A 64 -8.85 6.23 27.33
N ASP A 65 -8.20 6.47 26.19
CA ASP A 65 -7.26 7.59 25.98
C ASP A 65 -7.16 7.97 24.49
N ALA A 66 -6.34 8.98 24.15
CA ALA A 66 -6.11 9.38 22.74
C ALA A 66 -5.47 8.22 21.91
N GLY A 67 -6.26 7.58 21.06
CA GLY A 67 -5.88 6.39 20.28
C GLY A 67 -6.97 5.95 19.29
N GLY A 68 -7.07 4.66 18.99
CA GLY A 68 -8.19 4.07 18.23
C GLY A 68 -7.82 3.48 16.86
N GLY A 69 -8.84 3.15 16.08
CA GLY A 69 -8.69 2.45 14.80
C GLY A 69 -7.91 3.23 13.76
N PHE A 70 -8.07 4.55 13.75
CA PHE A 70 -7.41 5.44 12.80
C PHE A 70 -5.90 5.55 13.05
N SER A 71 -5.50 5.93 14.26
CA SER A 71 -4.08 6.09 14.62
C SER A 71 -3.34 4.76 14.58
N GLY A 72 -3.95 3.68 15.10
CA GLY A 72 -3.42 2.33 14.97
C GLY A 72 -3.24 1.92 13.51
N GLY A 73 -4.24 2.18 12.65
CA GLY A 73 -4.20 1.88 11.23
C GLY A 73 -3.09 2.62 10.49
N LEU A 74 -2.88 3.91 10.78
CA LEU A 74 -1.78 4.69 10.19
C LEU A 74 -0.40 4.16 10.60
N VAL A 75 -0.23 3.79 11.87
CA VAL A 75 1.03 3.21 12.36
C VAL A 75 1.30 1.84 11.73
N ALA A 76 0.27 0.99 11.57
CA ALA A 76 0.41 -0.25 10.79
C ALA A 76 0.77 0.05 9.33
N GLY A 77 0.09 1.02 8.72
CA GLY A 77 0.38 1.48 7.36
C GLY A 77 1.85 1.90 7.20
N LEU A 78 2.38 2.67 8.14
CA LEU A 78 3.79 3.05 8.18
C LEU A 78 4.72 1.82 8.25
N ALA A 79 4.39 0.81 9.06
CA ALA A 79 5.17 -0.43 9.09
C ALA A 79 5.21 -1.13 7.73
N PHE A 80 4.07 -1.21 7.02
CA PHE A 80 4.02 -1.76 5.67
C PHE A 80 4.81 -0.93 4.65
N VAL A 81 4.74 0.40 4.73
CA VAL A 81 5.55 1.30 3.89
C VAL A 81 7.05 1.08 4.13
N LEU A 82 7.48 1.02 5.39
CA LEU A 82 8.88 0.75 5.74
C LEU A 82 9.35 -0.60 5.20
N ARG A 83 8.54 -1.65 5.33
CA ARG A 83 8.85 -2.98 4.80
C ARG A 83 8.92 -2.99 3.26
N TYR A 84 8.03 -2.24 2.61
CA TYR A 84 8.04 -2.07 1.16
C TYR A 84 9.30 -1.33 0.67
N VAL A 85 9.69 -0.23 1.34
CA VAL A 85 10.90 0.52 0.97
C VAL A 85 12.17 -0.31 1.18
N ALA A 86 12.20 -1.17 2.21
CA ALA A 86 13.35 -2.02 2.48
C ALA A 86 13.46 -3.25 1.55
N GLY A 87 12.33 -3.84 1.14
CA GLY A 87 12.27 -5.14 0.46
C GLY A 87 11.66 -5.15 -0.95
N GLY A 88 11.07 -4.04 -1.40
CA GLY A 88 10.39 -3.92 -2.70
C GLY A 88 8.98 -4.56 -2.77
N SER A 89 8.40 -4.54 -3.97
CA SER A 89 7.05 -5.06 -4.27
C SER A 89 6.92 -6.56 -4.02
N ALA A 90 7.95 -7.34 -4.33
CA ALA A 90 7.98 -8.79 -4.16
C ALA A 90 7.87 -9.25 -2.68
N GLU A 91 8.55 -8.56 -1.76
CA GLU A 91 8.49 -8.85 -0.32
C GLU A 91 7.10 -8.55 0.27
N LEU A 92 6.45 -7.46 -0.20
CA LEU A 92 5.09 -7.13 0.21
C LEU A 92 4.07 -8.18 -0.28
N ALA A 93 4.25 -8.70 -1.50
CA ALA A 93 3.41 -9.76 -2.05
C ALA A 93 3.52 -11.08 -1.27
N MET A 94 4.72 -11.41 -0.77
CA MET A 94 4.91 -12.57 0.12
C MET A 94 4.34 -12.34 1.53
N THR A 95 4.28 -11.08 1.98
CA THR A 95 3.78 -10.73 3.31
C THR A 95 2.24 -10.66 3.36
N VAL A 96 1.58 -10.16 2.31
CA VAL A 96 0.12 -9.95 2.30
C VAL A 96 -0.57 -10.88 1.30
N ARG A 97 -1.16 -11.96 1.83
CA ARG A 97 -1.82 -13.01 1.05
C ARG A 97 -3.24 -12.66 0.58
N VAL A 98 -3.89 -11.69 1.23
CA VAL A 98 -5.27 -11.26 0.92
C VAL A 98 -5.26 -10.11 -0.08
N ARG A 99 -6.23 -10.07 -0.99
CA ARG A 99 -6.41 -8.96 -1.94
C ARG A 99 -6.78 -7.68 -1.18
N PRO A 100 -6.06 -6.56 -1.33
CA PRO A 100 -6.33 -5.33 -0.57
C PRO A 100 -7.77 -4.82 -0.69
N PRO A 101 -8.43 -4.82 -1.88
CA PRO A 101 -9.83 -4.41 -1.99
C PRO A 101 -10.79 -5.21 -1.10
N VAL A 102 -10.48 -6.49 -0.83
CA VAL A 102 -11.29 -7.33 0.08
C VAL A 102 -11.14 -6.85 1.52
N VAL A 103 -9.93 -6.49 1.94
CA VAL A 103 -9.66 -5.96 3.28
C VAL A 103 -10.34 -4.60 3.46
N ILE A 104 -10.26 -3.73 2.45
CA ILE A 104 -10.93 -2.42 2.43
C ILE A 104 -12.45 -2.61 2.57
N GLY A 105 -13.03 -3.46 1.73
CA GLY A 105 -14.47 -3.74 1.76
C GLY A 105 -14.93 -4.34 3.08
N ALA A 106 -14.16 -5.28 3.65
CA ALA A 106 -14.47 -5.88 4.95
C ALA A 106 -14.40 -4.86 6.09
N GLY A 107 -13.37 -4.01 6.11
CA GLY A 107 -13.23 -2.94 7.10
C GLY A 107 -14.38 -1.92 7.02
N LEU A 108 -14.72 -1.49 5.79
CA LEU A 108 -15.84 -0.58 5.56
C LEU A 108 -17.18 -1.19 5.98
N ALA A 109 -17.45 -2.44 5.58
CA ALA A 109 -18.66 -3.15 5.95
C ALA A 109 -18.77 -3.29 7.47
N LEU A 110 -17.70 -3.68 8.14
CA LEU A 110 -17.67 -3.79 9.61
C LEU A 110 -17.99 -2.45 10.28
N SER A 111 -17.37 -1.35 9.83
CA SER A 111 -17.62 -0.01 10.37
C SER A 111 -19.07 0.44 10.18
N VAL A 112 -19.60 0.30 8.95
CA VAL A 112 -20.97 0.72 8.61
C VAL A 112 -21.99 -0.11 9.38
N LEU A 113 -21.82 -1.44 9.42
CA LEU A 113 -22.73 -2.31 10.17
C LEU A 113 -22.70 -1.96 11.66
N THR A 114 -21.51 -1.79 12.25
CA THR A 114 -21.39 -1.43 13.67
C THR A 114 -22.06 -0.09 13.98
N ALA A 115 -21.93 0.90 13.09
CA ALA A 115 -22.56 2.21 13.26
C ALA A 115 -24.09 2.18 13.14
N LEU A 116 -24.64 1.30 12.29
CA LEU A 116 -26.08 1.23 11.98
C LEU A 116 -26.85 0.23 12.84
N VAL A 117 -26.20 -0.78 13.40
CA VAL A 117 -26.83 -1.80 14.26
C VAL A 117 -27.68 -1.18 15.39
N PRO A 118 -27.25 -0.13 16.11
CA PRO A 118 -28.06 0.46 17.18
C PRO A 118 -29.41 1.01 16.70
N VAL A 119 -29.49 1.50 15.45
CA VAL A 119 -30.72 2.04 14.86
C VAL A 119 -31.82 0.98 14.78
N LEU A 120 -31.45 -0.29 14.58
CA LEU A 120 -32.39 -1.41 14.55
C LEU A 120 -33.07 -1.65 15.91
N PHE A 121 -32.49 -1.11 16.98
CA PHE A 121 -33.01 -1.17 18.35
C PHE A 121 -33.64 0.16 18.81
N GLY A 122 -33.80 1.14 17.91
CA GLY A 122 -34.37 2.46 18.21
C GLY A 122 -33.38 3.44 18.86
N GLU A 123 -32.10 3.08 18.93
CA GLU A 123 -31.04 3.94 19.45
C GLU A 123 -30.46 4.86 18.36
N PRO A 124 -29.82 5.98 18.73
CA PRO A 124 -29.11 6.83 17.79
C PRO A 124 -27.99 6.07 17.03
N VAL A 125 -27.67 6.53 15.82
CA VAL A 125 -26.51 6.05 15.05
C VAL A 125 -25.24 6.21 15.91
N LEU A 126 -24.33 5.23 15.85
CA LEU A 126 -23.11 5.16 16.67
C LEU A 126 -23.34 5.03 18.20
N ALA A 127 -24.56 4.74 18.66
CA ALA A 127 -24.77 4.44 20.07
C ALA A 127 -23.89 3.26 20.53
N SER A 128 -23.24 3.42 21.68
CA SER A 128 -22.28 2.46 22.20
C SER A 128 -22.92 1.50 23.19
N ALA A 129 -22.84 0.20 22.90
CA ALA A 129 -23.22 -0.85 23.83
C ALA A 129 -21.96 -1.35 24.57
N ILE A 130 -22.04 -1.45 25.90
CA ILE A 130 -20.94 -1.93 26.75
C ILE A 130 -21.20 -3.39 27.12
N TRP A 131 -20.31 -4.27 26.69
CA TRP A 131 -20.36 -5.69 27.02
C TRP A 131 -19.22 -5.96 28.00
N LYS A 132 -19.55 -6.51 29.17
CA LYS A 132 -18.56 -6.94 30.16
C LYS A 132 -18.25 -8.41 29.93
N LEU A 133 -17.01 -8.73 29.57
CA LEU A 133 -16.53 -10.09 29.44
C LEU A 133 -15.51 -10.37 30.54
N ASP A 134 -15.84 -11.26 31.47
CA ASP A 134 -14.91 -11.71 32.51
C ASP A 134 -13.95 -12.75 31.91
N LEU A 135 -12.69 -12.36 31.70
CA LEU A 135 -11.64 -13.27 31.26
C LEU A 135 -10.80 -13.71 32.46
N PRO A 136 -10.64 -15.04 32.69
CA PRO A 136 -10.01 -15.57 33.91
C PRO A 136 -8.53 -15.21 34.10
N VAL A 137 -7.87 -14.65 33.08
CA VAL A 137 -6.45 -14.22 33.12
C VAL A 137 -6.29 -12.70 33.05
N LEU A 138 -7.29 -11.96 32.55
CA LEU A 138 -7.19 -10.53 32.22
C LEU A 138 -8.14 -9.61 33.04
N GLY A 139 -9.06 -10.17 33.83
CA GLY A 139 -10.07 -9.41 34.60
C GLY A 139 -11.31 -9.02 33.78
N GLU A 140 -12.12 -8.07 34.29
CA GLU A 140 -13.31 -7.52 33.60
C GLU A 140 -12.88 -6.76 32.33
N LEU A 141 -12.97 -7.40 31.16
CA LEU A 141 -12.74 -6.74 29.88
C LEU A 141 -14.04 -6.06 29.42
N LYS A 142 -14.09 -4.74 29.50
CA LYS A 142 -15.18 -3.93 28.93
C LYS A 142 -14.96 -3.81 27.42
N ILE A 143 -15.63 -4.66 26.66
CA ILE A 143 -15.68 -4.57 25.20
C ILE A 143 -16.84 -3.67 24.82
N THR A 144 -16.53 -2.48 24.31
CA THR A 144 -17.54 -1.55 23.79
C THR A 144 -17.71 -1.79 22.29
N SER A 145 -18.93 -1.64 21.75
CA SER A 145 -19.16 -1.69 20.30
C SER A 145 -18.29 -0.70 19.51
N ASN A 146 -17.80 0.37 20.14
CA ASN A 146 -16.81 1.29 19.57
C ASN A 146 -15.51 0.59 19.11
N LEU A 147 -15.10 -0.49 19.79
CA LEU A 147 -13.91 -1.26 19.39
C LEU A 147 -14.11 -1.96 18.03
N LEU A 148 -15.33 -2.41 17.72
CA LEU A 148 -15.64 -3.00 16.42
C LEU A 148 -15.60 -1.95 15.29
N LEU A 149 -16.05 -0.73 15.59
CA LEU A 149 -15.94 0.40 14.67
C LEU A 149 -14.47 0.74 14.42
N ASP A 150 -13.68 0.87 15.48
CA ASP A 150 -12.23 1.10 15.40
C ASP A 150 -11.52 0.00 14.62
N LEU A 151 -11.87 -1.27 14.86
CA LEU A 151 -11.33 -2.40 14.10
C LEU A 151 -11.68 -2.31 12.62
N GLY A 152 -12.90 -1.91 12.27
CA GLY A 152 -13.31 -1.68 10.88
C GLY A 152 -12.48 -0.59 10.20
N VAL A 153 -12.29 0.55 10.87
CA VAL A 153 -11.44 1.65 10.38
C VAL A 153 -9.97 1.21 10.24
N TYR A 154 -9.46 0.46 11.22
CA TYR A 154 -8.10 -0.09 11.21
C TYR A 154 -7.83 -0.96 9.98
N LEU A 155 -8.73 -1.92 9.71
CA LEU A 155 -8.63 -2.80 8.55
C LEU A 155 -8.74 -2.02 7.24
N LEU A 156 -9.65 -1.04 7.16
CA LEU A 156 -9.80 -0.18 6.00
C LEU A 156 -8.49 0.56 5.67
N ILE A 157 -7.85 1.17 6.66
CA ILE A 157 -6.59 1.93 6.45
C ILE A 157 -5.47 1.00 5.99
N ILE A 158 -5.29 -0.15 6.64
CA ILE A 158 -4.28 -1.13 6.21
C ILE A 158 -4.52 -1.57 4.77
N GLY A 159 -5.78 -1.87 4.43
CA GLY A 159 -6.18 -2.23 3.07
C GLY A 159 -5.79 -1.15 2.05
N VAL A 160 -6.13 0.10 2.33
CA VAL A 160 -5.80 1.25 1.45
C VAL A 160 -4.30 1.41 1.29
N VAL A 161 -3.52 1.33 2.37
CA VAL A 161 -2.05 1.49 2.30
C VAL A 161 -1.42 0.37 1.48
N VAL A 162 -1.80 -0.89 1.71
CA VAL A 162 -1.25 -2.00 0.93
C VAL A 162 -1.67 -1.90 -0.55
N ASP A 163 -2.90 -1.47 -0.84
CA ASP A 163 -3.38 -1.25 -2.21
C ASP A 163 -2.57 -0.17 -2.93
N LEU A 164 -2.31 0.94 -2.23
CA LEU A 164 -1.48 2.04 -2.73
C LEU A 164 -0.06 1.57 -3.03
N LEU A 165 0.58 0.85 -2.10
CA LEU A 165 1.93 0.32 -2.29
C LEU A 165 2.02 -0.62 -3.49
N ARG A 166 1.01 -1.46 -3.70
CA ARG A 166 0.94 -2.35 -4.88
C ARG A 166 0.75 -1.56 -6.17
N THR A 167 -0.11 -0.56 -6.16
CA THR A 167 -0.38 0.27 -7.34
C THR A 167 0.86 1.05 -7.76
N VAL A 168 1.58 1.63 -6.79
CA VAL A 168 2.85 2.34 -7.04
C VAL A 168 3.92 1.37 -7.53
N GLY A 169 4.04 0.18 -6.94
CA GLY A 169 4.98 -0.85 -7.42
C GLY A 169 4.66 -1.36 -8.82
N ALA A 170 3.39 -1.59 -9.14
CA ALA A 170 2.98 -2.03 -10.47
C ALA A 170 3.24 -0.96 -11.54
N GLY A 171 3.05 0.32 -11.20
CA GLY A 171 3.37 1.44 -12.10
C GLY A 171 4.84 1.54 -12.48
N THR A 172 5.75 1.00 -11.66
CA THR A 172 7.18 0.92 -11.97
C THR A 172 7.56 -0.32 -12.80
N GLU A 173 6.71 -1.35 -12.84
CA GLU A 173 6.97 -2.62 -13.54
C GLU A 173 6.45 -2.64 -15.00
N VAL A 174 5.40 -1.87 -15.32
CA VAL A 174 4.69 -1.91 -16.63
C VAL A 174 5.41 -1.11 -17.76
N GLY A 175 6.61 -0.57 -17.50
CA GLY A 175 7.41 0.22 -18.46
C GLY A 175 8.58 -0.51 -19.15
N GLY A 176 8.60 -1.84 -19.16
CA GLY A 176 9.67 -2.64 -19.78
C GLY A 176 9.47 -2.84 -21.29
N PRO A 177 10.45 -2.53 -22.17
CA PRO A 177 10.37 -2.83 -23.59
C PRO A 177 10.61 -4.34 -23.78
N GLY A 178 9.67 -5.06 -24.40
CA GLY A 178 9.91 -6.49 -24.62
C GLY A 178 8.78 -7.31 -25.21
N VAL A 179 7.81 -6.73 -25.92
CA VAL A 179 6.84 -7.51 -26.72
C VAL A 179 6.61 -6.90 -28.10
N ASP A 180 6.84 -5.60 -28.22
CA ASP A 180 6.49 -4.78 -29.38
C ASP A 180 7.60 -4.81 -30.45
N ASP A 181 8.87 -4.83 -30.04
CA ASP A 181 10.01 -4.71 -30.96
C ASP A 181 10.33 -6.04 -31.69
N GLU A 182 10.17 -7.19 -31.02
CA GLU A 182 10.39 -8.51 -31.66
C GLU A 182 9.33 -8.81 -32.73
N ALA A 183 8.09 -8.35 -32.52
CA ALA A 183 7.00 -8.50 -33.48
C ALA A 183 7.18 -7.63 -34.74
N LEU A 184 7.93 -6.52 -34.63
CA LEU A 184 8.21 -5.61 -35.74
C LEU A 184 9.46 -6.02 -36.54
N GLU A 185 10.37 -6.79 -35.95
CA GLU A 185 11.51 -7.38 -36.66
C GLU A 185 11.11 -8.63 -37.45
N GLU A 186 10.15 -9.43 -36.95
CA GLU A 186 9.65 -10.63 -37.64
C GLU A 186 8.82 -10.29 -38.90
N GLU A 187 8.13 -9.14 -38.92
CA GLU A 187 7.43 -8.65 -40.13
C GLU A 187 8.35 -7.96 -41.16
N ARG A 188 9.62 -7.72 -40.82
CA ARG A 188 10.62 -7.08 -41.71
C ARG A 188 11.68 -8.02 -42.26
N GLY A 189 11.63 -9.32 -41.94
CA GLY A 189 12.46 -10.39 -42.52
C GLY A 189 11.79 -11.07 -43.70
#